data_AF-A0A929SSA5-F1
#
_entry.id   AF-A0A929SSA5-F1
#
_cell.length_a   1.000
_cell.length_b   1.000
_cell.length_c   1.000
_cell.angle_alpha   90.00
_cell.angle_beta   90.00
_cell.angle_gamma   90.00
#
_symmetry.space_group_name_H-M   'P 1'
#
loop_
_entity.id
_entity.type
_entity.pdbx_description
1 polymer ?
#
loop_
_entity_poly.entity_id
_entity_poly.type
_entity_poly.pdbx_seq_one_letter_code
_entity_poly.pdbx_strand_id
1 'polypeptide(L)' 'TKEKIYTTIYGYDAEGDSSTSITERIKKIREKFTGFHIDPVKTIWGVGYQWEIKKV' A
#
# COMPACT_ATOMS: atom_id res chain seq x y z
N THR A 1 -6.48 -0.83 -7.18
CA THR A 1 -6.47 -2.25 -6.75
C THR A 1 -5.06 -2.67 -6.42
N LYS A 2 -4.86 -3.75 -5.65
CA LYS A 2 -3.52 -4.25 -5.29
C LYS A 2 -2.73 -4.67 -6.52
N GLU A 3 -3.35 -5.42 -7.44
CA GLU A 3 -2.74 -5.81 -8.72
C GLU A 3 -2.25 -4.62 -9.53
N LYS A 4 -3.07 -3.58 -9.71
CA LYS A 4 -2.65 -2.39 -10.48
C LYS A 4 -1.41 -1.73 -9.87
N ILE A 5 -1.34 -1.62 -8.55
CA ILE A 5 -0.17 -1.08 -7.85
C ILE A 5 1.04 -2.01 -8.08
N TYR A 6 0.85 -3.32 -7.94
CA TYR A 6 1.89 -4.33 -8.14
C TYR A 6 2.47 -4.29 -9.55
N THR A 7 1.62 -4.42 -10.58
CA THR A 7 2.02 -4.39 -11.98
C THR A 7 2.71 -3.08 -12.37
N THR A 8 2.29 -1.95 -11.79
CA THR A 8 2.96 -0.65 -12.03
C THR A 8 4.39 -0.62 -11.48
N ILE A 9 4.66 -1.33 -10.38
CA ILE A 9 5.97 -1.34 -9.72
C ILE A 9 6.88 -2.43 -10.28
N TYR A 10 6.35 -3.62 -10.49
CA TYR A 10 7.12 -4.82 -10.82
C TYR A 10 7.03 -5.23 -12.29
N GLY A 11 6.07 -4.69 -13.04
CA GLY A 11 5.79 -5.09 -14.42
C GLY A 11 4.68 -6.13 -14.52
N TYR A 12 4.21 -6.38 -15.76
CA TYR A 12 3.16 -7.35 -16.04
C TYR A 12 3.64 -8.80 -15.90
N ASP A 13 4.88 -9.07 -16.28
CA ASP A 13 5.48 -10.41 -16.25
C ASP A 13 6.08 -10.78 -14.88
N ALA A 14 5.76 -10.01 -13.83
CA ALA A 14 6.26 -10.28 -12.50
C ALA A 14 5.54 -11.48 -11.86
N GLU A 15 6.30 -12.50 -11.46
CA GLU A 15 5.77 -13.77 -10.95
C GLU A 15 5.34 -13.76 -9.46
N GLY A 16 5.39 -12.60 -8.79
CA GLY A 16 5.14 -12.51 -7.36
C GLY A 16 3.68 -12.28 -6.96
N ASP A 17 3.36 -12.57 -5.69
CA ASP A 17 2.02 -12.34 -5.16
C ASP A 17 1.76 -10.84 -4.88
N SER A 18 0.83 -10.27 -5.65
CA SER A 18 0.42 -8.87 -5.50
C SER A 18 -0.21 -8.59 -4.13
N SER A 19 -0.89 -9.57 -3.51
CA SER A 19 -1.58 -9.37 -2.25
C SER A 19 -0.61 -9.16 -1.10
N THR A 20 0.34 -10.08 -0.91
CA THR A 20 1.34 -10.05 0.15
C THR A 20 2.33 -8.92 -0.10
N SER A 21 2.85 -8.79 -1.32
CA SER A 21 3.88 -7.79 -1.66
C SER A 21 3.40 -6.37 -1.43
N ILE A 22 2.17 -6.04 -1.86
CA ILE A 22 1.63 -4.70 -1.66
C ILE A 22 1.24 -4.48 -0.20
N THR A 23 0.66 -5.48 0.47
CA THR A 23 0.27 -5.34 1.89
C THR A 23 1.48 -5.04 2.79
N GLU A 24 2.58 -5.78 2.62
CA GLU A 24 3.83 -5.54 3.35
C GLU A 24 4.44 -4.16 3.05
N ARG A 25 4.33 -3.71 1.79
CA ARG A 25 4.83 -2.38 1.41
C ARG A 25 3.99 -1.26 2.02
N ILE A 26 2.67 -1.42 2.09
CA ILE A 26 1.78 -0.48 2.80
C ILE A 26 2.10 -0.45 4.29
N LYS A 27 2.38 -1.60 4.91
CA LYS A 27 2.79 -1.68 6.32
C LYS A 27 4.08 -0.89 6.57
N LYS A 28 5.12 -1.12 5.75
CA LYS A 28 6.38 -0.37 5.82
C LYS A 28 6.21 1.13 5.58
N ILE A 29 5.28 1.52 4.70
CA ILE A 29 4.93 2.94 4.51
C ILE A 29 4.36 3.49 5.81
N ARG A 30 3.33 2.88 6.40
CA ARG A 30 2.74 3.35 7.66
C ARG A 30 3.75 3.43 8.80
N GLU A 31 4.62 2.43 8.94
CA GLU A 31 5.68 2.39 9.95
C GLU A 31 6.61 3.61 9.89
N LYS A 32 6.92 4.12 8.68
CA LYS A 32 7.73 5.33 8.52
C LYS A 32 7.06 6.61 9.04
N PHE A 33 5.72 6.62 9.08
CA PHE A 33 4.93 7.78 9.50
C PHE A 33 4.44 7.69 10.94
N THR A 34 4.63 6.55 11.62
CA THR A 34 4.25 6.35 13.02
C THR A 34 4.79 7.43 13.95
N GLY A 35 6.06 7.83 13.80
CA GLY A 35 6.67 8.89 14.63
C GLY A 35 6.04 10.27 14.46
N PHE A 36 5.30 10.48 13.38
CA PHE A 36 4.61 11.74 13.08
C PHE A 36 3.12 11.70 13.45
N HIS A 37 2.60 10.58 13.97
CA HIS A 37 1.18 10.36 14.21
C HIS A 37 0.34 10.61 12.93
N ILE A 38 0.85 10.14 11.79
CA ILE A 38 0.18 10.25 10.49
C ILE A 38 -0.07 8.85 9.96
N ASP A 39 -1.31 8.57 9.52
CA ASP A 39 -1.60 7.42 8.66
C ASP A 39 -1.75 7.92 7.22
N PRO A 40 -0.73 7.72 6.36
CA PRO A 40 -0.69 8.31 5.02
C PRO A 40 -1.47 7.50 3.98
N VAL A 41 -1.91 6.29 4.30
CA VAL A 41 -2.57 5.39 3.34
C VAL A 41 -3.80 4.78 3.96
N LYS A 42 -4.97 5.09 3.39
CA LYS A 42 -6.25 4.48 3.77
C LYS A 42 -6.44 3.14 3.08
N THR A 43 -6.86 2.13 3.84
CA THR A 43 -7.38 0.86 3.28
C THR A 43 -8.86 1.02 2.96
N ILE A 44 -9.23 0.82 1.69
CA ILE A 44 -10.61 0.70 1.26
C ILE A 44 -10.88 -0.78 0.98
N TRP A 45 -11.56 -1.43 1.93
CA TRP A 45 -11.88 -2.85 1.85
C TRP A 45 -12.65 -3.19 0.58
N GLY A 46 -12.23 -4.26 -0.12
CA GLY A 46 -12.79 -4.65 -1.42
C GLY A 46 -12.32 -3.81 -2.62
N VAL A 47 -11.57 -2.71 -2.42
CA VAL A 47 -11.15 -1.80 -3.51
C VAL A 47 -9.62 -1.68 -3.61
N GLY A 48 -8.93 -1.43 -2.49
CA GLY A 48 -7.47 -1.27 -2.45
C GLY A 48 -7.02 -0.18 -1.48
N TYR A 49 -6.07 0.65 -1.94
CA TYR A 49 -5.39 1.65 -1.12
C TYR A 49 -5.49 3.03 -1.76
N GLN A 50 -5.61 4.06 -0.92
CA GLN A 50 -5.63 5.46 -1.34
C GLN A 50 -4.70 6.28 -0.43
N TRP A 51 -3.93 7.18 -1.04
CA TRP A 51 -3.16 8.16 -0.27
C TRP A 51 -4.10 9.15 0.39
N GLU A 52 -3.96 9.32 1.70
CA GLU A 52 -4.78 10.23 2.50
C GLU A 52 -3.90 10.69 3.67
N ILE A 53 -3.62 11.98 3.78
CA ILE A 53 -2.84 12.50 4.91
C ILE A 53 -3.83 12.84 6.02
N LYS A 54 -3.99 11.92 6.98
CA LYS A 54 -4.71 12.18 8.22
C LYS A 54 -3.75 12.20 9.38
N LYS A 55 -3.89 13.24 10.22
CA LYS A 55 -3.35 13.19 11.58
C LYS A 55 -4.24 12.24 12.38
N VAL A 56 -3.61 11.26 13.02
CA VAL A 56 -4.26 10.29 13.89
C VAL A 56 -4.25 10.81 15.32
#